data_AF-A0A094FLZ8-F1
#
_entry.id   AF-A0A094FLZ8-F1
#
_cell.length_a   1.000
_cell.length_b   1.000
_cell.length_c   1.000
_cell.angle_alpha   90.00
_cell.angle_beta   90.00
_cell.angle_gamma   90.00
#
_symmetry.space_group_name_H-M   'P 1'
#
loop_
_entity.id
_entity.type
_entity.pdbx_description
1 polymer ?
#
loop_
_entity_poly.entity_id
_entity_poly.type
_entity_poly.pdbx_seq_one_letter_code
_entity_poly.pdbx_strand_id
1 'polypeptide(L)'
;MAVFETDLGAPEVHAAICGHRVNNSGLCPASLYADIALTIARYIQQLPGSVFSLSGHNVADMTVHQGLVVNNQSSKTIKLEYASISPGQTTSVNHATCVVRFEDSEKWIRGWGRDLHLVQDRITSLQDMVDSGTISKITTGLAYRLFSALVDYVP
;
A
#
# COMPACT_ATOMS: atom_id res chain seq x y z
N MET A 1 -22.01 10.92 -6.15
CA MET A 1 -20.55 10.73 -6.16
C MET A 1 -20.01 11.20 -4.83
N ALA A 2 -19.42 10.32 -4.03
CA ALA A 2 -18.80 10.69 -2.77
C ALA A 2 -17.32 11.04 -3.01
N VAL A 3 -16.82 12.03 -2.30
CA VAL A 3 -15.45 12.51 -2.39
C VAL A 3 -14.84 12.47 -1.02
N PHE A 4 -13.63 11.91 -0.94
CA PHE A 4 -12.83 11.86 0.27
C PHE A 4 -11.51 12.57 -0.01
N GLU A 5 -10.92 13.15 1.03
CA GLU A 5 -9.74 13.98 0.95
C GLU A 5 -8.78 13.57 2.06
N THR A 6 -7.48 13.54 1.74
CA THR A 6 -6.41 13.27 2.70
C THR A 6 -5.35 14.35 2.54
N ASP A 7 -4.98 15.00 3.63
CA ASP A 7 -3.87 15.96 3.64
C ASP A 7 -2.54 15.22 3.74
N LEU A 8 -1.73 15.30 2.69
CA LEU A 8 -0.40 14.67 2.67
C LEU A 8 0.61 15.35 3.58
N GLY A 9 0.31 16.55 4.07
CA GLY A 9 1.11 17.23 5.09
C GLY A 9 0.85 16.71 6.51
N ALA A 10 -0.22 15.93 6.73
CA ALA A 10 -0.50 15.36 8.03
C ALA A 10 0.67 14.47 8.48
N PRO A 11 1.16 14.60 9.74
CA PRO A 11 2.42 13.98 10.16
C PRO A 11 2.54 12.48 9.87
N GLU A 12 1.47 11.72 10.10
CA GLU A 12 1.43 10.27 9.90
C GLU A 12 1.47 9.89 8.40
N VAL A 13 0.70 10.60 7.58
CA VAL A 13 0.66 10.40 6.12
C VAL A 13 1.98 10.80 5.48
N HIS A 14 2.53 11.95 5.89
CA HIS A 14 3.82 12.43 5.44
C HIS A 14 4.93 11.45 5.83
N ALA A 15 4.92 10.92 7.06
CA ALA A 15 5.88 9.90 7.50
C ALA A 15 5.80 8.63 6.65
N ALA A 16 4.59 8.15 6.32
CA ALA A 16 4.40 6.97 5.47
C ALA A 16 4.95 7.19 4.05
N ILE A 17 4.82 8.39 3.49
CA ILE A 17 5.36 8.75 2.16
C ILE A 17 6.88 8.91 2.21
N CYS A 18 7.39 9.60 3.24
CA CYS A 18 8.82 9.86 3.40
C CYS A 18 9.61 8.67 3.95
N GLY A 19 8.95 7.58 4.36
CA GLY A 19 9.59 6.31 4.69
C GLY A 19 10.22 5.61 3.48
N HIS A 20 9.87 6.03 2.27
CA HIS A 20 10.37 5.50 1.00
C HIS A 20 10.83 6.64 0.08
N ARG A 21 12.07 7.08 0.25
CA ARG A 21 12.61 8.19 -0.56
C ARG A 21 13.45 7.66 -1.69
N VAL A 22 13.26 8.21 -2.88
CA VAL A 22 14.09 7.94 -4.05
C VAL A 22 14.65 9.28 -4.52
N ASN A 23 15.98 9.40 -4.64
CA ASN A 23 16.64 10.66 -5.01
C ASN A 23 16.17 11.85 -4.15
N ASN A 24 16.21 11.69 -2.81
CA ASN A 24 15.73 12.68 -1.84
C ASN A 24 14.24 13.05 -1.91
N SER A 25 13.44 12.40 -2.75
CA SER A 25 12.02 12.71 -2.93
C SER A 25 11.15 11.62 -2.32
N GLY A 26 10.20 11.99 -1.45
CA GLY A 26 9.24 11.03 -0.89
C GLY A 26 8.28 10.58 -1.99
N LEU A 27 8.23 9.28 -2.24
CA LEU A 27 7.35 8.69 -3.24
C LEU A 27 6.20 8.00 -2.52
N CYS A 28 4.97 8.38 -2.84
CA CYS A 28 3.79 7.74 -2.27
C CYS A 28 3.75 6.26 -2.66
N PRO A 29 3.82 5.32 -1.69
CA PRO A 29 3.78 3.90 -1.99
C PRO A 29 2.35 3.46 -2.34
N ALA A 30 2.21 2.40 -3.14
CA ALA A 30 0.91 1.82 -3.47
C ALA A 30 0.12 1.34 -2.24
N SER A 31 0.83 0.95 -1.18
CA SER A 31 0.25 0.56 0.10
C SER A 31 -0.51 1.69 0.77
N LEU A 32 -0.09 2.96 0.62
CA LEU A 32 -0.81 4.11 1.17
C LEU A 32 -2.15 4.31 0.44
N TYR A 33 -2.17 4.16 -0.89
CA TYR A 33 -3.43 4.20 -1.65
C TYR A 33 -4.39 3.09 -1.24
N ALA A 34 -3.86 1.89 -0.96
CA ALA A 34 -4.65 0.76 -0.50
C ALA A 34 -5.19 0.98 0.92
N ASP A 35 -4.39 1.54 1.83
CA ASP A 35 -4.82 1.84 3.21
C ASP A 35 -5.94 2.89 3.25
N ILE A 36 -5.81 3.95 2.45
CA ILE A 36 -6.87 4.95 2.27
C ILE A 36 -8.15 4.29 1.72
N ALA A 37 -8.02 3.43 0.70
CA ALA A 37 -9.17 2.72 0.11
C ALA A 37 -9.87 1.82 1.13
N LEU A 38 -9.10 1.08 1.93
CA LEU A 38 -9.63 0.23 3.01
C LEU A 38 -10.34 1.04 4.08
N THR A 39 -9.76 2.18 4.48
CA THR A 39 -10.37 3.10 5.46
C THR A 39 -11.72 3.61 4.97
N ILE A 40 -11.80 4.01 3.71
CA ILE A 40 -13.05 4.49 3.11
C ILE A 40 -14.08 3.36 2.97
N ALA A 41 -13.65 2.17 2.55
CA ALA A 41 -14.54 1.01 2.45
C ALA A 41 -15.17 0.63 3.80
N ARG A 42 -14.37 0.62 4.86
CA ARG A 42 -14.86 0.39 6.23
C ARG A 42 -15.85 1.47 6.68
N TYR A 43 -15.55 2.74 6.40
CA TYR A 43 -16.46 3.84 6.70
C TYR A 43 -17.80 3.67 5.98
N ILE A 44 -17.80 3.40 4.67
CA ILE A 44 -19.02 3.18 3.87
C ILE A 44 -19.83 1.99 4.40
N GLN A 45 -19.15 0.93 4.85
CA GLN A 45 -19.81 -0.23 5.43
C GLN A 45 -20.54 0.09 6.74
N GLN A 46 -20.04 1.03 7.53
CA GLN A 46 -20.62 1.42 8.82
C GLN A 46 -21.77 2.44 8.69
N LEU A 47 -22.00 2.99 7.50
CA LEU A 47 -23.07 3.97 7.28
C LEU A 47 -24.47 3.35 7.47
N PRO A 48 -25.44 4.12 8.00
CA PRO A 48 -26.83 3.68 8.07
C PRO A 48 -27.37 3.28 6.70
N GLY A 49 -27.97 2.09 6.60
CA GLY A 49 -28.52 1.57 5.34
C GLY A 49 -27.48 1.01 4.37
N SER A 50 -26.23 0.78 4.81
CA SER A 50 -25.23 0.14 3.98
C SER A 50 -25.68 -1.26 3.53
N VAL A 51 -25.56 -1.54 2.24
CA VAL A 51 -25.88 -2.83 1.63
C VAL A 51 -24.70 -3.81 1.66
N PHE A 52 -23.53 -3.37 2.13
CA PHE A 52 -22.31 -4.16 2.17
C PHE A 52 -22.20 -4.92 3.51
N SER A 53 -22.59 -6.19 3.51
CA SER A 53 -22.61 -7.02 4.72
C SER A 53 -21.37 -7.89 4.92
N LEU A 54 -20.51 -8.01 3.91
CA LEU A 54 -19.34 -8.89 3.96
C LEU A 54 -18.15 -8.19 4.63
N SER A 55 -17.45 -8.92 5.51
CA SER A 55 -16.36 -8.39 6.34
C SER A 55 -15.02 -8.29 5.61
N GLY A 56 -14.82 -9.03 4.52
CA GLY A 56 -13.57 -9.01 3.76
C GLY A 56 -13.52 -7.82 2.80
N HIS A 57 -12.41 -7.08 2.82
CA HIS A 57 -12.13 -6.00 1.87
C HIS A 57 -10.94 -6.40 1.00
N ASN A 58 -11.16 -6.56 -0.29
CA ASN A 58 -10.13 -6.84 -1.28
C ASN A 58 -9.86 -5.57 -2.09
N VAL A 59 -8.67 -4.98 -1.93
CA VAL A 59 -8.20 -3.89 -2.79
C VAL A 59 -7.64 -4.50 -4.07
N ALA A 60 -8.51 -4.61 -5.08
CA ALA A 60 -8.22 -5.18 -6.38
C ALA A 60 -7.87 -4.11 -7.41
N ASP A 61 -7.30 -4.55 -8.54
CA ASP A 61 -7.07 -3.73 -9.73
C ASP A 61 -6.27 -2.43 -9.46
N MET A 62 -5.39 -2.45 -8.45
CA MET A 62 -4.53 -1.32 -8.10
C MET A 62 -3.56 -1.02 -9.24
N THR A 63 -3.67 0.18 -9.81
CA THR A 63 -2.79 0.69 -10.87
C THR A 63 -2.26 2.05 -10.45
N VAL A 64 -0.94 2.23 -10.43
CA VAL A 64 -0.28 3.53 -10.21
C VAL A 64 0.14 4.07 -11.57
N HIS A 65 -0.58 5.07 -12.07
CA HIS A 65 -0.36 5.68 -13.38
C HIS A 65 0.81 6.67 -13.37
N GLN A 66 0.94 7.42 -12.28
CA GLN A 66 1.99 8.43 -12.11
C GLN A 66 2.41 8.51 -10.65
N GLY A 67 3.71 8.35 -10.40
CA GLY A 67 4.28 8.49 -9.06
C GLY A 67 3.96 9.84 -8.44
N LEU A 68 3.37 9.82 -7.24
CA LEU A 68 3.11 11.02 -6.46
C LEU A 68 4.33 11.36 -5.62
N VAL A 69 5.00 12.45 -6.00
CA VAL A 69 6.14 12.99 -5.28
C VAL A 69 5.67 14.05 -4.29
N VAL A 70 6.04 13.92 -3.02
CA VAL A 70 5.80 14.92 -1.98
C VAL A 70 7.11 15.62 -1.66
N ASN A 71 7.14 16.94 -1.87
CA ASN A 71 8.22 17.84 -1.44
C ASN A 71 7.74 18.59 -0.20
N ASN A 72 8.67 18.99 0.68
CA ASN A 72 8.46 19.54 2.04
C ASN A 72 7.50 20.76 2.20
N GLN A 73 6.75 21.19 1.17
CA GLN A 73 5.96 22.44 1.19
C GLN A 73 4.67 22.41 0.37
N SER A 74 3.90 21.33 0.31
CA SER A 74 2.58 21.41 -0.32
C SER A 74 1.53 20.53 0.35
N SER A 75 0.49 21.15 0.89
CA SER A 75 -0.78 20.47 1.12
C SER A 75 -1.30 20.00 -0.24
N LYS A 76 -1.53 18.70 -0.36
CA LYS A 76 -2.08 18.06 -1.55
C LYS A 76 -3.28 17.23 -1.10
N THR A 77 -4.38 17.37 -1.83
CA THR A 77 -5.63 16.63 -1.61
C THR A 77 -5.70 15.45 -2.58
N ILE A 78 -6.00 14.23 -2.12
CA ILE A 78 -6.24 13.05 -2.98
C ILE A 78 -7.74 12.72 -3.03
N LYS A 79 -8.33 12.60 -4.23
CA LYS A 79 -9.75 12.24 -4.49
C LYS A 79 -9.94 10.73 -4.77
N LEU A 80 -11.12 10.12 -4.58
CA LEU A 80 -11.43 8.72 -4.98
C LEU A 80 -11.71 8.56 -6.49
N GLU A 81 -10.66 8.90 -7.20
CA GLU A 81 -10.18 8.83 -8.58
C GLU A 81 -8.87 9.57 -8.31
N TYR A 82 -7.75 8.88 -8.03
CA TYR A 82 -6.68 9.37 -7.15
C TYR A 82 -6.00 10.63 -7.68
N ALA A 83 -6.64 11.77 -7.53
CA ALA A 83 -6.31 12.96 -8.29
C ALA A 83 -5.84 14.05 -7.32
N SER A 84 -4.65 14.60 -7.57
CA SER A 84 -4.08 15.67 -6.74
C SER A 84 -4.48 17.06 -7.25
N ILE A 85 -4.75 17.99 -6.33
CA ILE A 85 -4.98 19.41 -6.64
C ILE A 85 -4.00 20.21 -5.78
N SER A 86 -3.08 20.94 -6.43
CA SER A 86 -2.17 21.87 -5.76
C SER A 86 -2.81 23.26 -5.63
N PRO A 87 -2.40 24.10 -4.65
CA PRO A 87 -2.84 25.49 -4.59
C PRO A 87 -2.56 26.23 -5.91
N GLY A 88 -3.62 26.73 -6.57
CA GLY A 88 -3.55 27.43 -7.86
C GLY A 88 -3.73 26.55 -9.10
N GLN A 89 -3.93 25.24 -8.95
CA GLN A 89 -4.13 24.31 -10.06
C GLN A 89 -5.62 24.13 -10.39
N THR A 90 -5.99 24.28 -11.67
CA THR A 90 -7.39 24.16 -12.13
C THR A 90 -7.77 22.76 -12.61
N THR A 91 -6.80 21.84 -12.76
CA THR A 91 -7.00 20.47 -13.26
C THR A 91 -6.35 19.45 -12.34
N SER A 92 -7.03 18.34 -12.07
CA SER A 92 -6.54 17.32 -11.13
C SER A 92 -5.67 16.27 -11.82
N VAL A 93 -4.60 15.81 -11.18
CA VAL A 93 -3.67 14.81 -11.73
C VAL A 93 -3.96 13.44 -11.14
N ASN A 94 -4.44 12.50 -11.94
CA ASN A 94 -4.71 11.12 -11.51
C ASN A 94 -3.40 10.31 -11.36
N HIS A 95 -3.07 9.92 -10.13
CA HIS A 95 -1.89 9.16 -9.75
C HIS A 95 -2.13 7.65 -9.71
N ALA A 96 -3.33 7.21 -9.34
CA ALA A 96 -3.64 5.80 -9.13
C ALA A 96 -5.13 5.49 -9.28
N THR A 97 -5.48 4.22 -9.41
CA THR A 97 -6.85 3.71 -9.37
C THR A 97 -6.88 2.36 -8.70
N CYS A 98 -7.94 2.02 -7.98
CA CYS A 98 -8.19 0.67 -7.50
C CYS A 98 -9.70 0.42 -7.36
N VAL A 99 -10.07 -0.83 -7.12
CA VAL A 99 -11.44 -1.27 -6.83
C VAL A 99 -11.44 -1.99 -5.49
N VAL A 100 -12.27 -1.55 -4.54
CA VAL A 100 -12.50 -2.32 -3.31
C VAL A 100 -13.69 -3.25 -3.52
N ARG A 101 -13.45 -4.55 -3.37
CA ARG A 101 -14.48 -5.59 -3.43
C ARG A 101 -14.78 -6.06 -2.00
N PHE A 102 -16.06 -6.09 -1.65
CA PHE A 102 -16.55 -6.68 -0.41
C PHE A 102 -16.76 -8.18 -0.64
N GLU A 103 -16.04 -9.01 0.09
CA GLU A 103 -15.94 -10.46 -0.14
C GLU A 103 -16.00 -11.25 1.17
N ASP A 104 -16.27 -12.56 1.07
CA ASP A 104 -16.27 -13.47 2.21
C ASP A 104 -14.84 -13.84 2.61
N SER A 105 -14.34 -13.26 3.71
CA SER A 105 -13.00 -13.54 4.24
C SER A 105 -12.81 -15.00 4.65
N GLU A 106 -13.89 -15.69 5.07
CA GLU A 106 -13.81 -17.11 5.44
C GLU A 106 -13.51 -17.99 4.23
N LYS A 107 -13.95 -17.57 3.04
CA LYS A 107 -13.59 -18.25 1.78
C LYS A 107 -12.09 -18.17 1.51
N TRP A 108 -11.45 -17.04 1.80
CA TRP A 108 -10.01 -16.88 1.66
C TRP A 108 -9.25 -17.75 2.65
N ILE A 109 -9.63 -17.71 3.93
CA ILE A 109 -8.99 -18.51 4.99
C ILE A 109 -9.08 -20.01 4.66
N ARG A 110 -10.25 -20.50 4.23
CA ARG A 110 -10.39 -21.90 3.77
C ARG A 110 -9.51 -22.21 2.57
N GLY A 111 -9.33 -21.25 1.66
CA GLY A 111 -8.43 -21.36 0.52
C GLY A 111 -6.98 -21.49 0.95
N TRP A 112 -6.50 -20.52 1.73
CA TRP A 112 -5.13 -20.49 2.26
C TRP A 112 -4.81 -21.69 3.13
N GLY A 113 -5.78 -22.19 3.90
CA GLY A 113 -5.61 -23.40 4.70
C GLY A 113 -5.23 -24.64 3.89
N ARG A 114 -5.67 -24.75 2.63
CA ARG A 114 -5.28 -25.87 1.75
C ARG A 114 -3.82 -25.76 1.29
N ASP A 115 -3.35 -24.55 1.05
CA ASP A 115 -2.00 -24.30 0.52
C ASP A 115 -0.97 -24.05 1.63
N LEU A 116 -1.41 -23.89 2.88
CA LEU A 116 -0.57 -23.52 4.02
C LEU A 116 0.63 -24.46 4.19
N HIS A 117 0.40 -25.76 4.14
CA HIS A 117 1.47 -26.75 4.25
C HIS A 117 2.49 -26.61 3.10
N LEU A 118 2.06 -26.34 1.87
CA LEU A 118 2.98 -26.15 0.73
C LEU A 118 3.88 -24.93 0.94
N VAL A 119 3.33 -23.84 1.49
CA VAL A 119 4.09 -22.64 1.82
C VAL A 119 5.05 -22.90 2.98
N GLN A 120 4.60 -23.59 4.03
CA GLN A 120 5.44 -23.95 5.19
C GLN A 120 6.60 -24.86 4.79
N ASP A 121 6.34 -25.91 4.02
CA ASP A 121 7.35 -26.82 3.50
C ASP A 121 8.40 -26.08 2.68
N ARG A 122 7.97 -25.11 1.85
CA ARG A 122 8.90 -24.28 1.07
C ARG A 122 9.76 -23.40 1.97
N ILE A 123 9.19 -22.81 3.02
CA ILE A 123 9.94 -22.02 4.01
C ILE A 123 10.99 -22.90 4.69
N THR A 124 10.61 -24.09 5.17
CA THR A 124 11.53 -25.05 5.81
C THR A 124 12.63 -25.47 4.84
N SER A 125 12.28 -25.84 3.61
CA SER A 125 13.26 -26.21 2.59
C SER A 125 14.26 -25.07 2.31
N LEU A 126 13.81 -23.82 2.25
CA LEU A 126 14.72 -22.66 2.08
C LEU A 126 15.62 -22.48 3.30
N GLN A 127 15.13 -22.74 4.52
CA GLN A 127 15.93 -22.70 5.74
C GLN A 127 17.00 -23.80 5.74
N ASP A 128 16.65 -25.04 5.41
CA ASP A 128 17.59 -26.17 5.32
C ASP A 128 18.67 -25.93 4.25
N MET A 129 18.32 -25.28 3.14
CA MET A 129 19.28 -24.89 2.10
C MET A 129 20.25 -23.81 2.57
N VAL A 130 19.80 -22.89 3.43
CA VAL A 130 20.69 -21.90 4.09
C VAL A 130 21.62 -22.61 5.06
N ASP A 131 21.09 -23.49 5.90
CA ASP A 131 21.85 -24.18 6.95
C ASP A 131 22.87 -25.17 6.38
N SER A 132 22.56 -25.80 5.24
CA SER A 132 23.49 -26.64 4.49
C SER A 132 24.50 -25.87 3.63
N GLY A 133 24.39 -24.54 3.56
CA GLY A 133 25.28 -23.69 2.77
C GLY A 133 25.03 -23.71 1.26
N THR A 134 23.90 -24.26 0.82
CA THR A 134 23.51 -24.36 -0.60
C THR A 134 23.07 -23.00 -1.17
N ILE A 135 22.49 -22.13 -0.34
CA ILE A 135 22.09 -20.78 -0.71
C ILE A 135 22.53 -19.74 0.32
N SER A 136 22.70 -18.50 -0.14
CA SER A 136 23.02 -17.37 0.73
C SER A 136 21.76 -16.67 1.21
N LYS A 137 21.64 -16.47 2.52
CA LYS A 137 20.59 -15.64 3.12
C LYS A 137 21.00 -14.16 3.11
N ILE A 138 20.18 -13.31 2.50
CA ILE A 138 20.34 -11.86 2.62
C ILE A 138 19.77 -11.44 3.98
N THR A 139 20.62 -10.88 4.84
CA THR A 139 20.19 -10.33 6.12
C THR A 139 19.49 -8.99 5.92
N THR A 140 18.65 -8.58 6.86
CA THR A 140 17.94 -7.29 6.82
C THR A 140 18.91 -6.12 6.57
N GLY A 141 20.02 -6.06 7.32
CA GLY A 141 21.02 -5.01 7.14
C GLY A 141 21.72 -5.03 5.79
N LEU A 142 21.94 -6.21 5.20
CA LEU A 142 22.50 -6.33 3.85
C LEU A 142 21.47 -5.92 2.79
N ALA A 143 20.22 -6.33 2.92
CA ALA A 143 19.15 -5.94 2.00
C ALA A 143 19.01 -4.41 1.91
N TYR A 144 18.86 -3.72 3.06
CA TYR A 144 18.75 -2.26 3.08
C TYR A 144 19.99 -1.58 2.51
N ARG A 145 21.20 -2.10 2.77
CA ARG A 145 22.43 -1.57 2.18
C ARG A 145 22.50 -1.77 0.67
N LEU A 146 22.05 -2.91 0.15
CA LEU A 146 22.03 -3.16 -1.30
C LEU A 146 21.09 -2.20 -2.02
N PHE A 147 19.96 -1.86 -1.40
CA PHE A 147 18.99 -0.92 -1.97
C PHE A 147 19.28 0.55 -1.66
N SER A 148 20.20 0.87 -0.74
CA SER A 148 20.48 2.26 -0.33
C SER A 148 21.11 3.10 -1.44
N ALA A 149 21.61 2.49 -2.51
CA ALA A 149 22.03 3.22 -3.70
C ALA A 149 20.86 3.86 -4.47
N LEU A 150 19.63 3.41 -4.22
CA LEU A 150 18.42 3.82 -4.95
C LEU A 150 17.33 4.36 -4.03
N VAL A 151 17.24 3.85 -2.79
CA VAL A 151 16.14 4.16 -1.87
C VAL A 151 16.68 4.43 -0.48
N ASP A 152 16.31 5.58 0.09
CA ASP A 152 16.50 5.87 1.51
C ASP A 152 15.26 5.39 2.27
N TYR A 153 15.42 4.28 2.99
CA TYR A 153 14.40 3.78 3.91
C TYR A 153 14.58 4.42 5.29
N VAL A 154 13.49 4.89 5.87
CA VAL A 154 13.48 5.28 7.29
C VAL A 154 13.42 3.99 8.14
N PRO A 155 14.19 3.88 9.24
CA PRO A 155 14.17 2.72 10.13
C PRO A 155 12.78 2.36 10.68
#